data_AF-A0A926U1S8-F1
#
_entry.id   AF-A0A926U1S8-F1
#
_cell.length_a   1.000
_cell.length_b   1.000
_cell.length_c   1.000
_cell.angle_alpha   90.00
_cell.angle_beta   90.00
_cell.angle_gamma   90.00
#
_symmetry.space_group_name_H-M   'P 1'
#
loop_
_entity.id
_entity.type
_entity.pdbx_description
1 polymer ?
#
loop_
_entity_poly.entity_id
_entity_poly.type
_entity_poly.pdbx_seq_one_letter_code
_entity_poly.pdbx_strand_id
1 'polypeptide(L)'
;MFRVVMPGYSQEFERWTDALETANSLKPKCKRLTEDIRIFLFDELIWIYSRSHKYPQYIGAGMYDRLARLFVQEAMEAEAASSDETANE
;
A
#
# COMPACT_ATOMS: atom_id res chain seq x y z
N MET A 1 -9.81 -3.32 -4.69
CA MET A 1 -8.64 -4.15 -5.03
C MET A 1 -7.46 -3.24 -5.31
N PHE A 2 -6.35 -3.45 -4.61
CA PHE A 2 -5.08 -2.76 -4.80
C PHE A 2 -4.12 -3.67 -5.55
N ARG A 3 -3.40 -3.16 -6.54
CA ARG A 3 -2.42 -3.94 -7.31
C ARG A 3 -1.04 -3.29 -7.21
N VAL A 4 -0.09 -4.01 -6.63
CA VAL A 4 1.33 -3.62 -6.55
C VAL A 4 2.06 -4.16 -7.77
N VAL A 5 2.72 -3.27 -8.51
CA VAL A 5 3.45 -3.61 -9.73
C VAL A 5 4.88 -3.09 -9.64
N MET A 6 5.83 -3.96 -9.99
CA MET A 6 7.25 -3.68 -10.18
C MET A 6 7.73 -4.54 -11.38
N PRO A 7 8.82 -4.19 -12.08
CA PRO A 7 9.35 -5.07 -13.13
C PRO A 7 9.58 -6.50 -12.63
N GLY A 8 8.88 -7.46 -13.24
CA GLY A 8 8.93 -8.88 -12.85
C GLY A 8 8.09 -9.27 -11.63
N TYR A 9 7.26 -8.36 -11.10
CA TYR A 9 6.40 -8.61 -9.95
C TYR A 9 5.04 -7.90 -10.09
N SER A 10 3.95 -8.66 -9.92
CA SER A 10 2.60 -8.14 -9.88
C SER A 10 1.81 -8.94 -8.86
N GLN A 11 1.24 -8.26 -7.87
CA GLN A 11 0.40 -8.90 -6.85
C GLN A 11 -0.79 -8.00 -6.49
N GLU A 12 -1.93 -8.64 -6.26
CA GLU A 12 -3.17 -7.98 -5.88
C GLU A 12 -3.47 -8.20 -4.40
N PHE A 13 -4.10 -7.21 -3.78
CA PHE A 13 -4.44 -7.13 -2.37
C PHE A 13 -5.83 -6.52 -2.20
N GLU A 14 -6.54 -6.95 -1.16
CA GLU A 14 -7.83 -6.37 -0.83
C GLU A 14 -7.69 -5.09 0.01
N ARG A 15 -6.70 -5.08 0.92
CA ARG A 15 -6.44 -4.00 1.87
C ARG A 15 -5.37 -3.04 1.38
N TRP A 16 -5.53 -1.78 1.74
CA TRP A 16 -4.54 -0.74 1.41
C TRP A 16 -3.23 -0.98 2.17
N THR A 17 -3.31 -1.33 3.45
CA THR A 17 -2.12 -1.59 4.30
C THR A 17 -1.22 -2.67 3.71
N ASP A 18 -1.80 -3.77 3.24
CA ASP A 18 -1.04 -4.93 2.75
C ASP A 18 -0.31 -4.60 1.44
N ALA A 19 -0.99 -3.86 0.55
CA ALA A 19 -0.38 -3.34 -0.67
C ALA A 19 0.76 -2.36 -0.36
N LEU A 20 0.56 -1.46 0.61
CA LEU A 20 1.56 -0.49 1.03
C LEU A 20 2.76 -1.15 1.70
N GLU A 21 2.55 -2.12 2.58
CA GLU A 21 3.62 -2.89 3.24
C GLU A 21 4.46 -3.65 2.22
N THR A 22 3.80 -4.35 1.30
CA THR A 22 4.44 -5.06 0.19
C THR A 22 5.28 -4.09 -0.64
N ALA A 23 4.71 -2.97 -1.09
CA ALA A 23 5.43 -1.97 -1.86
C ALA A 23 6.64 -1.39 -1.11
N ASN A 24 6.51 -1.17 0.21
CA ASN A 24 7.63 -0.73 1.05
C ASN A 24 8.74 -1.78 1.15
N SER A 25 8.40 -3.07 1.29
CA SER A 25 9.37 -4.17 1.32
C SER A 25 10.12 -4.35 -0.02
N LEU A 26 9.52 -3.91 -1.13
CA LEU A 26 10.12 -3.94 -2.46
C LEU A 26 11.08 -2.77 -2.72
N LYS A 27 11.01 -1.67 -1.96
CA LYS A 27 11.93 -0.51 -2.09
C LYS A 27 13.42 -0.91 -2.15
N PRO A 28 13.97 -1.77 -1.27
CA PRO A 28 15.37 -2.21 -1.37
C PRO A 28 15.68 -3.03 -2.62
N LYS A 29 14.68 -3.66 -3.24
CA LYS A 29 14.84 -4.40 -4.50
C LYS A 29 14.86 -3.47 -5.72
N CYS A 30 14.40 -2.23 -5.58
CA CYS A 30 14.42 -1.20 -6.62
C CYS A 30 15.85 -0.65 -6.80
N LYS A 31 16.65 -1.31 -7.65
CA LYS A 31 18.08 -1.02 -7.81
C LYS A 31 18.36 -0.04 -8.93
N ARG A 32 17.53 -0.01 -9.96
CA ARG A 32 17.72 0.85 -11.14
C ARG A 32 16.96 2.17 -11.00
N LEU A 33 17.49 3.23 -11.58
CA LEU A 33 16.84 4.55 -11.66
C LEU A 33 15.58 4.55 -12.52
N THR A 34 15.47 3.59 -13.46
CA THR A 34 14.32 3.38 -14.33
C THR A 34 13.30 2.40 -13.75
N GLU A 35 13.61 1.78 -12.61
CA GLU A 35 12.66 0.94 -11.90
C GLU A 35 11.82 1.80 -10.96
N ASP A 36 10.54 1.49 -10.92
CA ASP A 36 9.59 2.10 -10.03
C ASP A 36 8.59 1.05 -9.54
N ILE A 37 8.00 1.32 -8.38
CA ILE A 37 6.99 0.51 -7.72
C ILE A 37 5.70 1.32 -7.79
N ARG A 38 4.65 0.73 -8.34
CA ARG A 38 3.35 1.36 -8.52
C ARG A 38 2.30 0.62 -7.71
N ILE A 39 1.40 1.36 -7.09
CA ILE A 39 0.16 0.79 -6.56
C ILE A 39 -1.00 1.37 -7.34
N PHE A 40 -1.81 0.48 -7.88
CA PHE A 40 -3.06 0.81 -8.55
C PHE A 40 -4.23 0.51 -7.62
N LEU A 41 -5.24 1.36 -7.63
CA LEU A 41 -6.56 1.07 -7.09
C LEU A 41 -7.48 0.79 -8.27
N PHE A 42 -7.87 -0.47 -8.46
CA PHE A 42 -8.44 -0.95 -9.71
C PHE A 42 -7.50 -0.62 -10.89
N ASP A 43 -7.91 0.28 -11.78
CA ASP A 43 -7.12 0.71 -12.94
C ASP A 43 -6.40 2.06 -12.75
N GLU A 44 -6.61 2.72 -11.61
CA GLU A 44 -6.04 4.04 -11.34
C GLU A 44 -4.70 3.94 -10.62
N LEU A 45 -3.65 4.58 -11.14
CA LEU A 45 -2.39 4.74 -10.42
C LEU A 45 -2.60 5.71 -9.26
N ILE A 46 -2.43 5.24 -8.03
CA ILE A 46 -2.67 6.04 -6.81
C ILE A 46 -1.40 6.32 -6.03
N TRP A 47 -0.35 5.52 -6.24
CA TRP A 47 0.91 5.64 -5.52
C TRP A 47 2.07 5.18 -6.40
N ILE A 48 3.18 5.91 -6.37
CA ILE A 48 4.40 5.54 -7.06
C ILE A 48 5.62 5.85 -6.21
N TYR A 49 6.58 4.91 -6.20
CA TYR A 49 7.91 5.13 -5.67
C TYR A 49 8.92 4.83 -6.76
N SER A 50 9.81 5.78 -7.03
CA SER A 50 10.99 5.56 -7.84
C SER A 50 12.21 6.03 -7.08
N ARG A 51 13.36 5.40 -7.36
CA ARG A 51 14.63 5.72 -6.68
C ARG A 51 15.08 7.17 -6.90
N SER A 52 14.62 7.79 -7.99
CA SER A 52 14.91 9.19 -8.32
C SER A 52 14.20 10.18 -7.38
N HIS A 53 13.16 9.76 -6.66
CA HIS A 53 12.43 10.62 -5.73
C HIS A 53 12.72 10.22 -4.27
N LYS A 54 13.00 11.21 -3.43
CA LYS A 54 13.24 11.01 -1.99
C LYS A 54 12.03 10.40 -1.27
N TYR A 55 10.83 10.71 -1.76
CA TYR A 55 9.57 10.28 -1.17
C TYR A 55 8.66 9.67 -2.23
N PRO A 56 7.81 8.70 -1.85
CA PRO A 56 6.74 8.24 -2.72
C PRO A 56 5.76 9.37 -3.04
N GLN A 57 5.13 9.28 -4.21
CA GLN A 57 4.14 10.23 -4.67
C GLN A 57 2.76 9.60 -4.64
N TYR A 58 1.78 10.37 -4.15
CA TYR A 58 0.36 10.02 -4.19
C TYR A 58 -0.27 10.72 -5.38
N ILE A 59 -0.99 9.97 -6.21
CA ILE A 59 -1.54 10.44 -7.47
C ILE A 59 -3.06 10.57 -7.35
N GLY A 60 -3.60 11.70 -7.80
CA GLY A 60 -5.04 12.00 -7.73
C GLY A 60 -5.41 12.98 -6.61
N ALA A 61 -6.42 13.80 -6.86
CA ALA A 61 -6.90 14.81 -5.91
C ALA A 61 -7.49 14.16 -4.66
N GLY A 62 -6.98 14.52 -3.48
CA GLY A 62 -7.45 13.98 -2.19
C GLY A 62 -7.12 12.49 -1.98
N MET A 63 -6.28 11.88 -2.82
CA MET A 63 -5.95 10.47 -2.72
C MET A 63 -5.21 10.15 -1.42
N TYR A 64 -4.27 11.00 -1.03
CA TYR A 64 -3.57 10.85 0.25
C TYR A 64 -4.55 10.81 1.43
N ASP A 65 -5.46 11.77 1.55
CA ASP A 65 -6.45 11.82 2.63
C ASP A 65 -7.36 10.59 2.64
N ARG A 66 -7.76 10.09 1.46
CA ARG A 66 -8.55 8.86 1.33
C ARG A 66 -7.79 7.64 1.87
N LEU A 67 -6.55 7.47 1.43
CA LEU A 67 -5.71 6.34 1.82
C LEU A 67 -5.32 6.41 3.31
N ALA A 68 -5.12 7.61 3.85
CA ALA A 68 -4.88 7.81 5.28
C ALA A 68 -6.10 7.40 6.12
N ARG A 69 -7.32 7.73 5.68
CA ARG A 69 -8.56 7.29 6.36
C ARG A 69 -8.71 5.78 6.30
N LEU A 70 -8.44 5.16 5.14
CA LEU A 70 -8.46 3.69 5.01
C LEU A 70 -7.46 3.04 5.95
N PHE A 71 -6.24 3.58 6.05
CA PHE A 71 -5.23 3.06 6.98
C PHE A 71 -5.70 3.09 8.44
N VAL A 72 -6.30 4.20 8.89
CA VAL A 72 -6.83 4.31 10.26
C VAL A 72 -7.99 3.36 10.47
N GLN A 73 -8.91 3.26 9.52
CA GLN A 73 -10.04 2.34 9.58
C GLN A 73 -9.57 0.88 9.69
N GLU A 74 -8.65 0.47 8.83
CA GLU A 74 -8.09 -0.88 8.80
C GLU A 74 -7.31 -1.21 10.09
N ALA A 75 -6.67 -0.22 10.72
CA ALA A 75 -6.00 -0.38 12.00
C ALA A 75 -7.01 -0.58 13.15
N MET A 76 -8.09 0.21 13.19
CA MET A 76 -9.14 0.07 14.20
C MET A 76 -9.87 -1.28 14.09
N GLU A 77 -10.09 -1.78 12.87
CA GLU A 77 -10.68 -3.10 12.63
C GLU A 77 -9.75 -4.23 13.11
N ALA A 78 -8.43 -4.09 12.93
CA ALA A 78 -7.46 -5.05 13.44
C ALA A 78 -7.42 -5.08 14.98
N GLU A 79 -7.49 -3.93 15.63
CA GLU A 79 -7.55 -3.83 17.09
C GLU A 79 -8.85 -4.42 17.65
N ALA A 80 -9.99 -4.13 17.01
CA ALA A 80 -11.30 -4.68 17.40
C ALA A 80 -11.33 -6.22 17.29
N ALA A 81 -10.75 -6.79 16.23
CA ALA A 81 -10.66 -8.25 16.07
C ALA A 81 -9.77 -8.92 17.14
N SER A 82 -8.72 -8.24 17.60
CA SER A 82 -7.84 -8.74 18.68
C SER A 82 -8.46 -8.69 20.08
N SER A 83 -9.57 -7.97 20.24
CA SER A 83 -10.23 -7.75 21.53
C SER A 83 -11.29 -8.80 21.89
N ASP A 84 -11.69 -9.65 20.94
CA ASP A 84 -12.76 -10.66 21.13
C ASP A 84 -12.20 -12.05 21.53
N GLU A 85 -10.89 -12.29 21.40
CA GLU A 85 -10.26 -13.60 21.68
C GLU A 85 -9.85 -13.81 23.16
N THR A 86 -10.32 -12.97 24.09
CA THR A 86 -10.00 -13.07 25.54
C THR A 86 -11.22 -13.18 26.45
N ALA A 87 -12.41 -13.47 25.91
CA ALA A 87 -13.66 -13.57 26.69
C ALA A 87 -14.20 -15.00 26.85
N ASN A 88 -13.45 -16.04 26.49
CA ASN A 88 -13.90 -17.42 26.68
C ASN A 88 -12.72 -18.37 26.99
N GLU A 89 -12.13 -18.24 28.17
CA GLU A 89 -11.31 -19.29 28.81
C GLU A 89 -11.58 -19.34 30.32
#